data_AF-A0A3D4ZF83-F1
#
_entry.id   AF-A0A3D4ZF83-F1
#
_cell.length_a   1.000
_cell.length_b   1.000
_cell.length_c   1.000
_cell.angle_alpha   90.00
_cell.angle_beta   90.00
_cell.angle_gamma   90.00
#
_symmetry.space_group_name_H-M   'P 1'
#
loop_
_entity.id
_entity.type
_entity.pdbx_description
1 polymer ?
#
loop_
_entity_poly.entity_id
_entity_poly.type
_entity_poly.pdbx_seq_one_letter_code
_entity_poly.pdbx_strand_id
1 'polypeptide(L)' 'MVLKSGTYHINERRSIELLFVTEGQAVFQSSTETRTLQKGSCHVVAASLSSYTLEVEGMLFIADVPR' A
#
# COMPACT_ATOMS: atom_id res chain seq x y z
N MET A 1 8.11 -5.78 -1.76
CA MET A 1 7.84 -5.36 -3.16
C MET A 1 8.18 -3.88 -3.33
N VAL A 2 8.60 -3.45 -4.52
CA VAL A 2 8.80 -2.03 -4.86
C VAL A 2 7.86 -1.66 -6.00
N LEU A 3 7.04 -0.64 -5.79
CA LEU A 3 6.05 -0.14 -6.76
C LEU A 3 6.48 1.25 -7.23
N LYS A 4 6.52 1.43 -8.55
CA LYS A 4 6.75 2.74 -9.19
C LYS A 4 5.39 3.38 -9.50
N SER A 5 5.38 4.52 -10.17
CA SER A 5 4.12 5.15 -10.60
C SER A 5 3.26 4.19 -11.41
N GLY A 6 1.97 4.12 -11.08
CA GLY A 6 1.00 3.23 -11.72
C GLY A 6 -0.10 2.78 -10.77
N THR A 7 -1.05 2.00 -11.29
CA THR A 7 -2.17 1.45 -10.52
C THR A 7 -1.96 -0.05 -10.28
N TYR A 8 -2.02 -0.47 -9.02
CA TYR A 8 -1.78 -1.84 -8.59
C TYR A 8 -2.99 -2.37 -7.84
N HIS A 9 -3.44 -3.57 -8.21
CA HIS A 9 -4.50 -4.27 -7.53
C HIS A 9 -3.87 -5.40 -6.70
N ILE A 10 -3.89 -5.25 -5.37
CA ILE A 10 -3.33 -6.24 -4.46
C ILE A 10 -4.45 -7.16 -3.99
N ASN A 11 -4.29 -8.45 -4.26
CA ASN A 11 -5.23 -9.52 -3.91
C ASN A 11 -4.51 -10.66 -3.17
N GLU A 12 -5.29 -11.56 -2.57
CA GLU A 12 -4.82 -12.80 -1.92
C GLU A 12 -3.75 -12.63 -0.83
N ARG A 13 -3.97 -11.67 0.07
CA ARG A 13 -3.04 -11.37 1.18
C ARG A 13 -3.21 -12.33 2.37
N ARG A 14 -2.10 -12.66 3.04
CA ARG A 14 -2.07 -13.55 4.22
C ARG A 14 -1.32 -13.00 5.44
N SER A 15 -0.67 -11.86 5.30
CA SER A 15 0.20 -11.21 6.29
C SER A 15 -0.19 -9.74 6.49
N ILE A 16 0.34 -9.16 7.56
CA ILE A 16 0.36 -7.71 7.72
C ILE A 16 1.39 -7.16 6.73
N GLU A 17 1.09 -6.02 6.11
CA GLU A 17 2.04 -5.31 5.25
C GLU A 17 2.31 -3.91 5.76
N LEU A 18 3.51 -3.43 5.46
CA LEU A 18 3.94 -2.05 5.67
C LEU A 18 4.03 -1.37 4.31
N LEU A 19 3.37 -0.21 4.17
CA LEU A 19 3.41 0.65 3.00
C LEU A 19 4.23 1.90 3.31
N PHE A 20 5.39 2.05 2.68
CA PHE A 20 6.28 3.18 2.88
C PHE A 20 6.44 4.00 1.58
N VAL A 21 5.97 5.25 1.60
CA VAL A 21 6.04 6.15 0.43
C VAL A 21 7.38 6.89 0.46
N THR A 22 8.30 6.54 -0.42
CA THR A 22 9.62 7.20 -0.49
C THR A 22 9.61 8.43 -1.40
N GLU A 23 8.77 8.45 -2.43
CA GLU A 23 8.68 9.53 -3.40
C GLU A 23 7.23 9.82 -3.77
N GLY A 24 6.90 11.11 -3.92
CA GLY A 24 5.57 11.58 -4.31
C GLY A 24 4.48 11.16 -3.32
N GLN A 25 3.45 10.47 -3.81
CA GLN A 25 2.29 10.06 -3.01
C GLN A 25 1.69 8.75 -3.53
N ALA A 26 0.83 8.15 -2.72
CA ALA A 26 0.01 7.02 -3.15
C ALA A 26 -1.43 7.19 -2.65
N VAL A 27 -2.41 6.85 -3.48
CA VAL A 27 -3.81 6.74 -3.04
C VAL A 27 -4.10 5.27 -2.75
N PHE A 28 -4.40 4.99 -1.50
CA PHE A 28 -4.88 3.69 -1.03
C PHE A 28 -6.40 3.66 -1.11
N GLN A 29 -6.96 2.62 -1.72
CA GLN A 29 -8.39 2.41 -1.83
C GLN A 29 -8.75 0.98 -1.39
N SER A 30 -9.72 0.89 -0.50
CA SER A 30 -10.35 -0.36 -0.07
C SER A 30 -11.86 -0.28 -0.24
N SER A 31 -12.58 -1.35 0.09
CA SER A 31 -14.05 -1.33 0.09
C SER A 31 -14.66 -0.35 1.09
N THR A 32 -13.93 0.02 2.14
CA THR A 32 -14.45 0.82 3.26
C THR A 32 -13.88 2.23 3.31
N GLU A 33 -12.68 2.45 2.77
CA GLU A 33 -12.01 3.74 2.85
C GLU A 33 -11.07 4.00 1.67
N THR A 34 -10.89 5.29 1.40
CA THR A 34 -9.86 5.84 0.51
C THR A 34 -9.00 6.79 1.32
N ARG A 35 -7.68 6.67 1.20
CA ARG A 35 -6.71 7.54 1.89
C ARG A 35 -5.56 7.90 0.98
N THR A 36 -5.12 9.15 1.05
CA THR A 36 -3.89 9.59 0.40
C THR A 36 -2.72 9.45 1.37
N LEU A 37 -1.71 8.68 0.97
CA LEU A 37 -0.47 8.43 1.69
C LEU A 37 0.60 9.38 1.16
N GLN A 38 1.21 10.14 2.06
CA GLN A 38 2.19 11.19 1.71
C GLN A 38 3.63 10.68 1.79
N LYS A 39 4.54 11.29 1.03
CA LYS A 39 5.98 11.02 1.13
C LYS A 39 6.46 11.02 2.58
N GLY A 40 7.28 10.03 2.92
CA GLY A 40 7.88 9.86 4.25
C GLY A 40 6.96 9.18 5.26
N SER A 41 5.71 8.88 4.90
CA SER A 41 4.79 8.16 5.78
C SER A 41 4.89 6.65 5.59
N CYS A 42 4.72 5.91 6.71
CA CYS A 42 4.66 4.46 6.75
C CYS A 42 3.33 4.02 7.37
N HIS A 43 2.60 3.16 6.69
CA HIS A 43 1.27 2.70 7.09
C HIS A 43 1.23 1.19 7.21
N VAL A 44 0.41 0.70 8.14
CA VAL A 44 0.21 -0.72 8.35
C VAL A 44 -1.11 -1.13 7.72
N VAL A 45 -1.09 -2.14 6.85
CA VAL A 45 -2.31 -2.74 6.31
C VAL A 45 -2.56 -4.06 7.02
N ALA A 46 -3.69 -4.13 7.73
CA ALA A 46 -4.10 -5.31 8.47
C ALA A 46 -4.23 -6.55 7.56
N ALA A 47 -3.90 -7.72 8.11
CA ALA A 47 -4.02 -9.00 7.42
C ALA A 47 -5.48 -9.40 7.14
N SER A 48 -6.44 -8.81 7.87
CA SER A 48 -7.88 -9.03 7.66
C SER A 48 -8.41 -8.33 6.40
N LEU A 49 -7.68 -7.36 5.84
CA LEU A 49 -8.06 -6.72 4.59
C LEU A 49 -7.58 -7.57 3.39
N SER A 50 -8.53 -8.26 2.76
CA SER A 50 -8.28 -9.24 1.70
C SER A 50 -7.73 -8.64 0.41
N SER A 51 -8.14 -7.42 0.07
CA SER A 51 -7.71 -6.71 -1.14
C SER A 51 -7.76 -5.19 -0.96
N TYR A 52 -6.94 -4.51 -1.76
CA TYR A 52 -6.95 -3.05 -1.91
C TYR A 52 -6.28 -2.65 -3.23
N THR A 53 -6.52 -1.41 -3.65
CA THR A 53 -5.88 -0.78 -4.81
C THR A 53 -4.92 0.30 -4.34
N LEU A 54 -3.80 0.43 -5.04
CA LEU A 54 -2.84 1.51 -4.89
C LEU A 54 -2.68 2.25 -6.20
N GLU A 55 -2.96 3.54 -6.21
CA GLU A 55 -2.54 4.45 -7.28
C GLU A 55 -1.29 5.18 -6.80
N VAL A 56 -0.14 4.84 -7.37
CA VAL A 56 1.17 5.39 -6.98
C VAL A 56 1.56 6.49 -7.96
N GLU A 57 1.95 7.64 -7.41
CA GLU A 57 2.60 8.74 -8.13
C GLU A 57 3.98 8.94 -7.50
N GLY A 58 5.00 8.24 -7.99
CA GLY A 58 6.34 8.22 -7.41
C GLY A 58 6.80 6.80 -7.09
N MET A 59 7.11 6.55 -5.81
CA MET A 59 7.67 5.27 -5.37
C MET A 59 7.14 4.86 -4.00
N LEU A 60 6.70 3.60 -3.92
CA LEU A 60 6.17 2.97 -2.72
C LEU A 60 6.87 1.62 -2.48
N PHE A 61 7.26 1.38 -1.23
CA PHE A 61 7.76 0.08 -0.78
C PHE A 61 6.66 -0.64 0.01
N ILE A 62 6.50 -1.93 -0.29
CA ILE A 62 5.66 -2.85 0.47
C ILE A 62 6.56 -3.87 1.15
N ALA A 63 6.44 -4.06 2.45
CA ALA A 63 7.11 -5.12 3.18
C ALA A 63 6.10 -5.99 3.92
N ASP A 64 6.19 -7.30 3.75
CA ASP A 64 5.43 -8.26 4.54
C ASP A 64 6.07 -8.43 5.91
N VAL A 65 5.23 -8.45 6.94
CA VAL A 65 5.65 -8.86 8.29
C VAL A 65 5.46 -10.38 8.40
N PRO A 66 6.55 -11.16 8.51
CA PRO A 66 6.46 -12.61 8.71
C PRO A 66 5.70 -12.91 10.00
N ARG A 67 5.00 -14.05 9.99
CA ARG A 67 4.37 -14.60 11.21
C ARG A 67 5.41 -15.26 12.10
#